data_AF-A0A819QNS0-F1
#
_entry.id   AF-A0A819QNS0-F1
#
_cell.length_a   1.000
_cell.length_b   1.000
_cell.length_c   1.000
_cell.angle_alpha   90.00
_cell.angle_beta   90.00
_cell.angle_gamma   90.00
#
_symmetry.space_group_name_H-M   'P 1'
#
loop_
_entity.id
_entity.type
_entity.pdbx_description
1 polymer ?
#
loop_
_entity_poly.entity_id
_entity_poly.type
_entity_poly.pdbx_seq_one_letter_code
_entity_poly.pdbx_strand_id
1 'polypeptide(L)'
;MINWTIPSLCIIVANLTLVFRIIRQKLRLKRPIRWCQQQLSDKSTIFIPKVSLESPLKILTVRSLMLCAQQCNQNILCRVFVYNEITFNCQLYQSDLSSGNITFIPGSTSQVGRIRYQPQFYLDYNQTCDRCQVNRYLTCQNARCQCPPSTTYWDGQMCQNQLSYGKTCNSSSWCRQDWNLTCIFGSCQPNTALCKLGATAITFDDLSTPTVNGIIPSIYQNLSWTNAYYLNESGIPNIGYRYVRVSGEYVCWFNSPMTIQTLIVNKTFTINSFVTAAGWSDSVILTITGYFSSIQIYTTSMSLNTYTQRIVELNWSGITKVVFNPSSPGYYDTGIDNLCITF
;
A
#
# COMPACT_ATOMS: atom_id res chain seq x y z
N MET A 1 -48.68 -18.85 23.64
CA MET A 1 -48.59 -17.51 23.00
C MET A 1 -47.32 -17.52 22.15
N ILE A 2 -47.51 -17.55 20.83
CA ILE A 2 -46.51 -17.97 19.83
C ILE A 2 -45.92 -16.74 19.15
N ASN A 3 -44.59 -16.67 19.13
CA ASN A 3 -43.78 -15.67 18.44
C ASN A 3 -43.93 -15.81 16.92
N TRP A 4 -44.21 -14.69 16.23
CA TRP A 4 -44.12 -14.59 14.77
C TRP A 4 -42.82 -13.87 14.38
N THR A 5 -41.94 -14.60 13.74
CA THR A 5 -40.84 -14.07 12.92
C THR A 5 -41.38 -13.79 11.51
N ILE A 6 -41.13 -12.59 11.00
CA ILE A 6 -41.47 -12.18 9.63
C ILE A 6 -40.26 -12.50 8.73
N PRO A 7 -40.36 -13.37 7.72
CA PRO A 7 -39.30 -13.55 6.75
C PRO A 7 -39.41 -12.49 5.66
N SER A 8 -38.38 -11.66 5.55
CA SER A 8 -38.16 -10.71 4.47
C SER A 8 -38.05 -11.46 3.13
N LEU A 9 -38.91 -11.12 2.18
CA LEU A 9 -38.92 -11.64 0.82
C LEU A 9 -37.58 -11.38 0.11
N CYS A 10 -36.77 -12.44 0.02
CA CYS A 10 -35.72 -12.56 -0.97
C CYS A 10 -36.39 -13.03 -2.27
N ILE A 11 -36.41 -12.21 -3.32
CA ILE A 11 -36.89 -12.62 -4.64
C ILE A 11 -35.92 -13.65 -5.19
N ILE A 12 -36.27 -14.92 -5.01
CA ILE A 12 -35.69 -16.07 -5.68
C ILE A 12 -36.00 -15.95 -7.17
N VAL A 13 -34.95 -16.01 -7.99
CA VAL A 13 -35.03 -16.34 -9.41
C VAL A 13 -35.57 -17.76 -9.52
N ALA A 14 -36.90 -17.91 -9.58
CA ALA A 14 -37.56 -19.18 -9.81
C ALA A 14 -37.78 -19.38 -11.32
N ASN A 15 -37.37 -20.56 -11.79
CA ASN A 15 -37.60 -21.17 -13.11
C ASN A 15 -38.80 -20.61 -13.89
N LEU A 16 -38.53 -19.75 -14.87
CA LEU A 16 -39.45 -19.39 -15.96
C LEU A 16 -38.84 -19.78 -17.31
N THR A 17 -38.51 -21.07 -17.46
CA THR A 17 -37.97 -21.62 -18.70
C THR A 17 -39.06 -21.86 -19.77
N LEU A 18 -40.34 -21.81 -19.40
CA LEU A 18 -41.44 -22.14 -20.31
C LEU A 18 -42.17 -20.93 -20.93
N VAL A 19 -42.25 -19.79 -20.24
CA VAL A 19 -42.98 -18.60 -20.75
C VAL A 19 -42.10 -17.72 -21.67
N PHE A 20 -40.77 -17.80 -21.54
CA PHE A 20 -39.85 -17.04 -22.41
C PHE A 20 -39.66 -17.60 -23.82
N ARG A 21 -40.21 -18.78 -24.15
CA ARG A 21 -40.16 -19.31 -25.53
C ARG A 21 -41.22 -18.70 -26.45
N ILE A 22 -42.37 -18.28 -25.94
CA ILE A 22 -43.46 -17.75 -26.79
C ILE A 22 -43.31 -16.25 -27.07
N ILE A 23 -42.69 -15.47 -26.17
CA ILE A 23 -42.44 -14.03 -26.39
C ILE A 23 -41.16 -13.78 -27.22
N ARG A 24 -40.28 -14.78 -27.36
CA ARG A 24 -39.00 -14.65 -28.10
C ARG A 24 -39.13 -14.53 -29.61
N GLN A 25 -40.28 -14.83 -30.21
CA GLN A 25 -40.44 -14.84 -31.67
C GLN A 25 -40.96 -13.53 -32.26
N LYS A 26 -41.42 -12.55 -31.46
CA LYS A 26 -42.01 -11.30 -31.99
C LYS A 26 -41.36 -10.00 -31.52
N LEU A 27 -40.47 -10.03 -30.53
CA LEU A 27 -39.74 -8.85 -30.08
C LEU A 27 -38.24 -9.13 -30.16
N ARG A 28 -37.51 -8.38 -31.00
CA ARG A 28 -36.04 -8.27 -30.98
C ARG A 28 -35.58 -7.60 -29.66
N LEU A 29 -35.95 -8.18 -28.53
CA LEU A 29 -35.47 -7.74 -27.23
C LEU A 29 -34.01 -8.16 -27.11
N LYS A 30 -33.13 -7.15 -27.14
CA LYS A 30 -31.72 -7.27 -26.72
C LYS A 30 -31.67 -8.12 -25.45
N ARG A 31 -30.74 -9.08 -25.41
CA ARG A 31 -30.57 -10.08 -24.35
C ARG A 31 -30.82 -9.47 -22.95
N PRO A 32 -31.52 -10.16 -22.04
CA PRO A 32 -31.74 -9.67 -20.68
C PRO A 32 -30.38 -9.33 -20.07
N ILE A 33 -30.22 -8.08 -19.67
CA ILE A 33 -29.06 -7.58 -18.93
C ILE A 33 -28.98 -8.49 -17.70
N ARG A 34 -27.92 -9.32 -17.61
CA ARG A 34 -27.65 -10.09 -16.39
C ARG A 34 -27.49 -9.06 -15.28
N TRP A 35 -28.51 -8.96 -14.43
CA TRP A 35 -28.52 -8.07 -13.28
C TRP A 35 -27.26 -8.33 -12.45
N CYS A 36 -26.53 -7.26 -12.15
CA CYS A 36 -25.37 -7.30 -11.28
C CYS A 36 -25.76 -7.98 -9.97
N GLN A 37 -25.02 -9.01 -9.57
CA GLN A 37 -25.15 -9.50 -8.20
C GLN A 37 -24.64 -8.42 -7.26
N GLN A 38 -25.56 -7.74 -6.60
CA GLN A 38 -25.29 -6.70 -5.63
C GLN A 38 -25.68 -7.19 -4.26
N GLN A 39 -24.92 -6.77 -3.26
CA GLN A 39 -25.30 -6.94 -1.86
C GLN A 39 -25.40 -5.55 -1.23
N LEU A 40 -26.52 -5.30 -0.57
CA LEU A 40 -26.82 -4.05 0.12
C LEU A 40 -26.69 -4.28 1.62
N SER A 41 -26.17 -3.28 2.33
CA SER A 41 -26.27 -3.19 3.79
C SER A 41 -27.65 -2.68 4.20
N ASP A 42 -27.89 -2.66 5.51
CA ASP A 42 -29.04 -1.95 6.08
C ASP A 42 -28.96 -0.44 5.80
N LYS A 43 -30.11 0.23 5.85
CA LYS A 43 -30.17 1.69 5.79
C LYS A 43 -29.41 2.32 6.97
N SER A 44 -29.11 3.61 6.84
CA SER A 44 -28.37 4.37 7.83
C SER A 44 -26.94 3.88 8.02
N THR A 45 -26.31 3.45 6.94
CA THR A 45 -24.92 2.99 6.93
C THR A 45 -24.06 3.83 5.99
N ILE A 46 -22.80 4.02 6.36
CA ILE A 46 -21.77 4.60 5.49
C ILE A 46 -20.59 3.66 5.37
N PHE A 47 -19.83 3.80 4.28
CA PHE A 47 -18.55 3.14 4.12
C PHE A 47 -17.44 4.09 4.55
N ILE A 48 -16.56 3.62 5.42
CA ILE A 48 -15.36 4.33 5.86
C ILE A 48 -14.16 3.52 5.38
N PRO A 49 -13.42 3.96 4.35
CA PRO A 49 -12.17 3.33 3.95
C PRO A 49 -11.20 3.28 5.14
N LYS A 50 -10.47 2.18 5.30
CA LYS A 50 -9.50 2.01 6.40
C LYS A 50 -8.35 2.99 6.29
N VAL A 51 -8.05 3.42 5.06
CA VAL A 51 -7.06 4.47 4.80
C VAL A 51 -7.81 5.77 4.58
N SER A 52 -7.63 6.72 5.50
CA SER A 52 -8.29 8.03 5.48
C SER A 52 -8.01 8.86 4.21
N LEU A 53 -6.97 8.51 3.46
CA LEU A 53 -6.59 9.14 2.19
C LEU A 53 -7.40 8.64 0.99
N GLU A 54 -8.18 7.56 1.11
CA GLU A 54 -8.94 7.05 -0.02
C GLU A 54 -10.18 7.93 -0.29
N SER A 55 -10.08 8.75 -1.33
CA SER A 55 -11.20 9.55 -1.83
C SER A 55 -12.13 8.70 -2.71
N PRO A 56 -13.43 9.04 -2.80
CA PRO A 56 -14.33 8.41 -3.76
C PRO A 56 -13.78 8.51 -5.18
N LEU A 57 -13.81 7.41 -5.93
CA LEU A 57 -13.50 7.37 -7.37
C LEU A 57 -14.33 8.39 -8.15
N LYS A 58 -15.60 8.54 -7.75
CA LYS A 58 -16.54 9.46 -8.35
C LYS A 58 -17.64 9.79 -7.36
N ILE A 59 -18.03 11.06 -7.32
CA ILE A 59 -19.24 11.53 -6.65
C ILE A 59 -20.19 12.01 -7.74
N LEU A 60 -21.43 11.54 -7.71
CA LEU A 60 -22.44 11.88 -8.70
C LEU A 60 -23.83 11.97 -8.07
N THR A 61 -24.71 12.75 -8.69
CA THR A 61 -26.11 12.88 -8.27
C THR A 61 -26.98 11.96 -9.13
N VAL A 62 -27.62 10.96 -8.51
CA VAL A 62 -28.48 9.98 -9.19
C VAL A 62 -29.77 9.77 -8.43
N ARG A 63 -30.88 9.61 -9.16
CA ARG A 63 -32.23 9.59 -8.56
C ARG A 63 -32.59 8.31 -7.81
N SER A 64 -31.76 7.26 -7.89
CA SER A 64 -32.04 6.00 -7.23
C SER A 64 -30.77 5.22 -6.89
N LEU A 65 -30.90 4.37 -5.87
CA LEU A 65 -29.90 3.38 -5.47
C LEU A 65 -29.51 2.48 -6.65
N MET A 66 -30.50 2.05 -7.45
CA MET A 66 -30.27 1.20 -8.62
C MET A 66 -29.39 1.88 -9.67
N LEU A 67 -29.61 3.18 -9.93
CA LEU A 67 -28.76 3.95 -10.84
C LEU A 67 -27.36 4.14 -10.27
N CYS A 68 -27.22 4.38 -8.96
CA CYS A 68 -25.91 4.43 -8.30
C CYS A 68 -25.14 3.12 -8.49
N ALA A 69 -25.82 1.99 -8.28
CA ALA A 69 -25.22 0.68 -8.43
C ALA A 69 -24.89 0.35 -9.89
N GLN A 70 -25.71 0.79 -10.85
CA GLN A 70 -25.41 0.69 -12.28
C GLN A 70 -24.17 1.51 -12.65
N GLN A 71 -24.02 2.73 -12.10
CA GLN A 71 -22.86 3.58 -12.31
C GLN A 71 -21.59 2.96 -11.71
N CYS A 72 -21.69 2.37 -10.52
CA CYS A 72 -20.62 1.54 -9.98
C CYS A 72 -20.31 0.37 -10.91
N ASN A 73 -21.33 -0.28 -11.48
CA ASN A 73 -21.09 -1.42 -12.36
C ASN A 73 -20.44 -1.06 -13.69
N GLN A 74 -20.65 0.16 -14.19
CA GLN A 74 -20.02 0.65 -15.41
C GLN A 74 -18.56 1.06 -15.20
N ASN A 75 -18.19 1.43 -13.97
CA ASN A 75 -16.81 1.77 -13.63
C ASN A 75 -16.03 0.50 -13.24
N ILE A 76 -15.04 0.08 -14.03
CA ILE A 76 -14.29 -1.17 -13.84
C ILE A 76 -13.60 -1.25 -12.47
N LEU A 77 -13.27 -0.10 -11.86
CA LEU A 77 -12.58 0.01 -10.58
C LEU A 77 -13.55 0.02 -9.39
N CYS A 78 -14.83 0.36 -9.58
CA CYS A 78 -15.77 0.46 -8.48
C CYS A 78 -16.13 -0.92 -7.90
N ARG A 79 -15.99 -1.05 -6.58
CA ARG A 79 -16.30 -2.25 -5.79
C ARG A 79 -17.42 -2.00 -4.79
N VAL A 80 -17.37 -0.84 -4.13
CA VAL A 80 -18.34 -0.39 -3.13
C VAL A 80 -18.93 0.94 -3.57
N PHE A 81 -20.18 1.19 -3.23
CA PHE A 81 -20.83 2.48 -3.41
C PHE A 81 -21.64 2.86 -2.17
N VAL A 82 -21.76 4.16 -1.93
CA VAL A 82 -22.61 4.72 -0.88
C VAL A 82 -23.63 5.62 -1.56
N TYR A 83 -24.91 5.37 -1.31
CA TYR A 83 -26.00 6.15 -1.86
C TYR A 83 -26.82 6.79 -0.74
N ASN A 84 -27.06 8.10 -0.83
CA ASN A 84 -27.92 8.82 0.11
C ASN A 84 -29.26 9.15 -0.54
N GLU A 85 -30.35 8.65 0.05
CA GLU A 85 -31.70 8.75 -0.54
C GLU A 85 -32.25 10.18 -0.56
N ILE A 86 -31.84 11.06 0.36
CA ILE A 86 -32.35 12.44 0.45
C ILE A 86 -31.59 13.35 -0.51
N THR A 87 -30.27 13.29 -0.51
CA THR A 87 -29.41 14.18 -1.30
C THR A 87 -29.19 13.68 -2.72
N PHE A 88 -29.64 12.46 -3.03
CA PHE A 88 -29.36 11.76 -4.29
C PHE A 88 -27.85 11.57 -4.57
N ASN A 89 -27.01 11.73 -3.54
CA ASN A 89 -25.57 11.63 -3.65
C ASN A 89 -25.17 10.14 -3.73
N CYS A 90 -24.43 9.79 -4.77
CA CYS A 90 -23.83 8.49 -4.98
C CYS A 90 -22.31 8.63 -5.04
N GLN A 91 -21.64 7.96 -4.13
CA GLN A 91 -20.19 7.91 -4.03
C GLN A 91 -19.71 6.52 -4.41
N LEU A 92 -18.76 6.43 -5.34
CA LEU A 92 -18.18 5.20 -5.81
C LEU A 92 -16.80 5.01 -5.20
N TYR A 93 -16.48 3.82 -4.72
CA TYR A 93 -15.21 3.50 -4.06
C TYR A 93 -14.51 2.32 -4.74
N GLN A 94 -13.19 2.39 -4.81
CA GLN A 94 -12.35 1.30 -5.33
C GLN A 94 -12.17 0.20 -4.28
N SER A 95 -12.05 0.59 -3.02
CA SER A 95 -11.97 -0.34 -1.89
C SER A 95 -13.18 -1.28 -1.79
N ASP A 96 -12.91 -2.46 -1.23
CA ASP A 96 -13.91 -3.42 -0.83
C ASP A 96 -14.09 -3.44 0.71
N LEU A 97 -14.87 -4.38 1.22
CA LEU A 97 -15.11 -4.48 2.67
C LEU A 97 -13.91 -5.06 3.44
N SER A 98 -12.87 -5.56 2.78
CA SER A 98 -11.63 -5.97 3.45
C SER A 98 -10.70 -4.78 3.72
N SER A 99 -10.87 -3.70 2.95
CA SER A 99 -10.09 -2.45 3.05
C SER A 99 -10.87 -1.29 3.67
N GLY A 100 -12.08 -1.51 4.19
CA GLY A 100 -12.86 -0.50 4.92
C GLY A 100 -13.96 -1.11 5.78
N ASN A 101 -14.64 -0.28 6.57
CA ASN A 101 -15.70 -0.69 7.48
C ASN A 101 -17.05 -0.08 7.06
N ILE A 102 -18.13 -0.83 7.28
CA ILE A 102 -19.48 -0.30 7.23
C ILE A 102 -19.84 0.16 8.64
N THR A 103 -20.18 1.43 8.79
CA THR A 103 -20.52 2.04 10.08
C THR A 103 -21.97 2.48 10.06
N PHE A 104 -22.72 2.13 11.11
CA PHE A 104 -24.08 2.62 11.31
C PHE A 104 -24.03 4.08 11.81
N ILE A 105 -24.80 4.95 11.18
CA ILE A 105 -24.97 6.35 11.57
C ILE A 105 -26.45 6.61 11.78
N PRO A 106 -26.91 6.74 13.04
CA PRO A 106 -28.30 7.03 13.35
C PRO A 106 -28.80 8.27 12.59
N GLY A 107 -29.99 8.17 11.99
CA GLY A 107 -30.61 9.28 11.25
C GLY A 107 -30.05 9.52 9.83
N SER A 108 -29.00 8.81 9.43
CA SER A 108 -28.53 8.85 8.04
C SER A 108 -29.52 8.16 7.10
N THR A 109 -29.71 8.69 5.89
CA THR A 109 -30.44 8.04 4.80
C THR A 109 -29.51 7.38 3.78
N SER A 110 -28.25 7.20 4.15
CA SER A 110 -27.27 6.50 3.34
C SER A 110 -27.40 4.98 3.43
N GLN A 111 -27.09 4.31 2.33
CA GLN A 111 -27.00 2.86 2.24
C GLN A 111 -25.74 2.47 1.46
N VAL A 112 -25.03 1.46 1.94
CA VAL A 112 -23.83 0.93 1.29
C VAL A 112 -24.23 -0.26 0.41
N GLY A 113 -23.72 -0.28 -0.81
CA GLY A 113 -23.81 -1.44 -1.69
C GLY A 113 -22.44 -1.91 -2.14
N ARG A 114 -22.33 -3.19 -2.46
CA ARG A 114 -21.13 -3.78 -3.07
C ARG A 114 -21.46 -4.60 -4.30
N ILE A 115 -20.55 -4.55 -5.28
CA ILE A 115 -20.55 -5.48 -6.41
C ILE A 115 -19.96 -6.80 -5.93
N ARG A 116 -20.67 -7.92 -6.16
CA ARG A 116 -20.16 -9.24 -5.82
C ARG A 116 -19.18 -9.71 -6.90
N TYR A 117 -17.98 -10.08 -6.47
CA TYR A 117 -16.97 -10.74 -7.29
C TYR A 117 -16.98 -12.23 -6.96
N GLN A 118 -16.92 -13.07 -7.98
CA GLN A 118 -16.93 -14.52 -7.82
C GLN A 118 -15.94 -15.12 -8.83
N PRO A 119 -15.22 -16.20 -8.50
CA PRO A 119 -14.20 -16.79 -9.37
C PRO A 119 -14.69 -17.12 -10.80
N GLN A 120 -15.95 -17.53 -10.97
CA GLN A 120 -16.51 -17.83 -12.29
C GLN A 120 -16.61 -16.62 -13.24
N PHE A 121 -16.43 -15.39 -12.75
CA PHE A 121 -16.38 -14.20 -13.61
C PHE A 121 -15.00 -13.99 -14.25
N TYR A 122 -14.01 -14.80 -13.86
CA TYR A 122 -12.62 -14.69 -14.28
C TYR A 122 -12.14 -15.89 -15.10
N LEU A 123 -13.07 -16.71 -15.62
CA LEU A 123 -12.75 -17.88 -16.46
C LEU A 123 -11.93 -17.53 -17.71
N ASP A 124 -12.04 -16.27 -18.18
CA ASP A 124 -11.29 -15.78 -19.33
C ASP A 124 -9.90 -15.23 -18.96
N TYR A 125 -9.44 -15.35 -17.70
CA TYR A 125 -8.10 -14.90 -17.31
C TYR A 125 -7.02 -15.64 -18.12
N ASN A 126 -6.01 -14.91 -18.56
CA ASN A 126 -4.92 -15.35 -19.44
C ASN A 126 -5.36 -15.94 -20.80
N GLN A 127 -6.62 -15.75 -21.20
CA GLN A 127 -7.10 -16.06 -22.55
C GLN A 127 -6.73 -14.95 -23.54
N THR A 128 -7.00 -15.16 -24.83
CA THR A 128 -6.84 -14.13 -25.86
C THR A 128 -7.79 -12.96 -25.62
N CYS A 129 -7.38 -11.75 -26.00
CA CYS A 129 -8.14 -10.53 -25.68
C CYS A 129 -9.59 -10.51 -26.15
N ASP A 130 -9.94 -11.22 -27.22
CA ASP A 130 -11.32 -11.33 -27.72
C ASP A 130 -12.29 -11.93 -26.69
N ARG A 131 -11.77 -12.70 -25.72
CA ARG A 131 -12.56 -13.30 -24.65
C ARG A 131 -12.99 -12.31 -23.56
N CYS A 132 -12.21 -11.26 -23.30
CA CYS A 132 -12.50 -10.30 -22.22
C CYS A 132 -12.98 -8.93 -22.67
N GLN A 133 -13.19 -8.68 -23.97
CA GLN A 133 -13.67 -7.37 -24.46
C GLN A 133 -14.99 -6.91 -23.82
N VAL A 134 -15.85 -7.85 -23.43
CA VAL A 134 -17.15 -7.57 -22.78
C VAL A 134 -17.13 -7.78 -21.26
N ASN A 135 -15.99 -8.20 -20.72
CA ASN A 135 -15.85 -8.59 -19.33
C ASN A 135 -15.26 -7.43 -18.53
N ARG A 136 -16.04 -6.77 -17.67
CA ARG A 136 -15.54 -5.67 -16.83
C ARG A 136 -14.50 -6.09 -15.78
N TYR A 137 -14.40 -7.39 -15.51
CA TYR A 137 -13.54 -7.97 -14.48
C TYR A 137 -12.10 -8.17 -14.98
N LEU A 138 -11.90 -8.16 -16.30
CA LEU A 138 -10.64 -8.39 -16.98
C LEU A 138 -10.41 -7.28 -18.02
N THR A 139 -9.15 -7.03 -18.35
CA THR A 139 -8.74 -6.06 -19.37
C THR A 139 -7.71 -6.71 -20.29
N CYS A 140 -7.73 -6.36 -21.57
CA CYS A 140 -6.71 -6.82 -22.51
C CYS A 140 -5.38 -6.12 -22.23
N GLN A 141 -4.36 -6.87 -21.86
CA GLN A 141 -2.99 -6.40 -21.63
C GLN A 141 -2.02 -7.41 -22.25
N ASN A 142 -1.05 -6.93 -23.03
CA ASN A 142 -0.04 -7.79 -23.67
C ASN A 142 -0.66 -8.97 -24.44
N ALA A 143 -1.71 -8.71 -25.22
CA ALA A 143 -2.49 -9.70 -25.97
C ALA A 143 -3.18 -10.80 -25.13
N ARG A 144 -3.26 -10.63 -23.80
CA ARG A 144 -3.92 -11.55 -22.87
C ARG A 144 -4.94 -10.83 -22.00
N CYS A 145 -5.96 -11.54 -21.57
CA CYS A 145 -6.91 -11.04 -20.58
C CYS A 145 -6.29 -11.08 -19.18
N GLN A 146 -6.09 -9.92 -18.57
CA GLN A 146 -5.44 -9.77 -17.27
C GLN A 146 -6.30 -8.92 -16.33
N CYS A 147 -5.93 -8.90 -15.05
CA CYS A 147 -6.56 -8.05 -14.08
C CYS A 147 -6.39 -6.57 -14.44
N PRO A 148 -7.41 -5.71 -14.23
CA PRO A 148 -7.29 -4.26 -14.37
C PRO A 148 -5.97 -3.73 -13.76
N PRO A 149 -5.19 -2.95 -14.51
CA PRO A 149 -3.86 -2.56 -14.07
C PRO A 149 -3.92 -1.58 -12.90
N SER A 150 -2.78 -1.41 -12.22
CA SER A 150 -2.50 -0.37 -11.21
C SER A 150 -3.32 -0.41 -9.91
N THR A 151 -4.28 -1.32 -9.79
CA THR A 151 -5.26 -1.32 -8.70
C THR A 151 -5.70 -2.71 -8.27
N THR A 152 -5.44 -3.73 -9.10
CA THR A 152 -5.81 -5.12 -8.82
C THR A 152 -4.67 -6.07 -9.13
N TYR A 153 -4.68 -7.24 -8.48
CA TYR A 153 -3.73 -8.33 -8.73
C TYR A 153 -4.47 -9.66 -8.84
N TRP A 154 -3.83 -10.64 -9.49
CA TRP A 154 -4.36 -11.99 -9.58
C TRP A 154 -3.93 -12.81 -8.35
N ASP A 155 -4.90 -13.31 -7.58
CA ASP A 155 -4.64 -14.14 -6.40
C ASP A 155 -4.56 -15.64 -6.69
N GLY A 156 -4.72 -16.03 -7.96
CA GLY A 156 -4.83 -17.42 -8.40
C GLY A 156 -6.25 -17.82 -8.83
N GLN A 157 -7.27 -17.10 -8.38
CA GLN A 157 -8.69 -17.40 -8.66
C GLN A 157 -9.47 -16.20 -9.22
N MET A 158 -9.18 -14.99 -8.74
CA MET A 158 -9.84 -13.77 -9.17
C MET A 158 -8.94 -12.54 -9.02
N CYS A 159 -9.34 -11.44 -9.66
CA CYS A 159 -8.64 -10.17 -9.49
C CYS A 159 -9.08 -9.49 -8.19
N GLN A 160 -8.17 -9.46 -7.23
CA GLN A 160 -8.33 -8.79 -5.93
C GLN A 160 -7.85 -7.35 -5.99
N ASN A 161 -8.34 -6.51 -5.08
CA ASN A 161 -7.78 -5.17 -4.90
C ASN A 161 -6.34 -5.26 -4.37
N GLN A 162 -5.46 -4.43 -4.93
CA GLN A 162 -4.12 -4.28 -4.40
C GLN A 162 -4.12 -3.85 -2.93
N LEU A 163 -3.19 -4.42 -2.19
CA LEU A 163 -3.05 -4.36 -0.75
C LEU A 163 -2.39 -3.05 -0.29
N SER A 164 -2.94 -2.50 0.79
CA SER A 164 -2.41 -1.30 1.45
C SER A 164 -1.15 -1.61 2.26
N TYR A 165 -0.51 -0.55 2.78
CA TYR A 165 0.64 -0.65 3.68
C TYR A 165 0.46 -1.67 4.81
N GLY A 166 1.50 -2.44 5.10
CA GLY A 166 1.61 -3.43 6.18
C GLY A 166 0.82 -4.73 5.96
N LYS A 167 0.12 -4.89 4.84
CA LYS A 167 -0.63 -6.11 4.52
C LYS A 167 0.29 -7.19 3.98
N THR A 168 0.07 -8.43 4.40
CA THR A 168 0.84 -9.59 3.93
C THR A 168 0.70 -9.79 2.43
N CYS A 169 1.81 -9.98 1.73
CA CYS A 169 1.86 -10.12 0.28
C CYS A 169 2.86 -11.21 -0.14
N ASN A 170 2.67 -11.76 -1.33
CA ASN A 170 3.61 -12.72 -1.93
C ASN A 170 4.38 -12.15 -3.14
N SER A 171 3.92 -11.03 -3.69
CA SER A 171 4.52 -10.38 -4.86
C SER A 171 4.27 -8.89 -4.82
N SER A 172 5.20 -8.09 -5.33
CA SER A 172 5.03 -6.63 -5.42
C SER A 172 3.83 -6.21 -6.26
N SER A 173 3.35 -7.07 -7.17
CA SER A 173 2.10 -6.82 -7.91
C SER A 173 0.86 -6.80 -7.01
N TRP A 174 0.93 -7.41 -5.83
CA TRP A 174 -0.17 -7.45 -4.87
C TRP A 174 -0.32 -6.14 -4.12
N CYS A 175 0.72 -5.31 -4.05
CA CYS A 175 0.72 -4.06 -3.29
C CYS A 175 0.22 -2.89 -4.15
N ARG A 176 -0.32 -1.84 -3.51
CA ARG A 176 -0.79 -0.62 -4.18
C ARG A 176 0.37 0.10 -4.89
N GLN A 177 0.52 -0.17 -6.17
CA GLN A 177 1.61 0.39 -6.99
C GLN A 177 1.41 1.89 -7.22
N ASP A 178 0.15 2.35 -7.27
CA ASP A 178 -0.21 3.77 -7.32
C ASP A 178 0.21 4.53 -6.04
N TRP A 179 0.45 3.82 -4.94
CA TRP A 179 1.02 4.36 -3.69
C TRP A 179 2.52 4.05 -3.56
N ASN A 180 3.16 3.63 -4.65
CA ASN A 180 4.54 3.20 -4.69
C ASN A 180 4.83 2.12 -3.62
N LEU A 181 3.91 1.18 -3.38
CA LEU A 181 4.15 0.06 -2.48
C LEU A 181 4.70 -1.16 -3.25
N THR A 182 5.62 -1.88 -2.62
CA THR A 182 6.18 -3.15 -3.09
C THR A 182 6.13 -4.18 -1.98
N CYS A 183 6.24 -5.47 -2.34
CA CYS A 183 6.18 -6.53 -1.37
C CYS A 183 7.59 -6.79 -0.82
N ILE A 184 7.83 -6.32 0.40
CA ILE A 184 9.12 -6.39 1.09
C ILE A 184 8.91 -7.22 2.37
N PHE A 185 9.71 -8.28 2.54
CA PHE A 185 9.56 -9.29 3.62
C PHE A 185 8.14 -9.81 3.79
N GLY A 186 7.45 -10.06 2.69
CA GLY A 186 6.08 -10.58 2.72
C GLY A 186 5.06 -9.57 3.22
N SER A 187 5.37 -8.27 3.25
CA SER A 187 4.41 -7.21 3.57
C SER A 187 4.49 -6.04 2.58
N CYS A 188 3.36 -5.38 2.31
CA CYS A 188 3.33 -4.24 1.42
C CYS A 188 3.93 -3.02 2.13
N GLN A 189 5.12 -2.63 1.71
CA GLN A 189 5.83 -1.47 2.24
C GLN A 189 6.07 -0.49 1.09
N PRO A 190 6.26 0.81 1.35
CA PRO A 190 6.69 1.75 0.33
C PRO A 190 7.95 1.20 -0.31
N ASN A 191 8.08 1.39 -1.61
CA ASN A 191 9.27 1.10 -2.38
C ASN A 191 10.36 2.07 -1.89
N THR A 192 10.97 1.68 -0.79
CA THR A 192 11.87 2.45 0.06
C THR A 192 13.23 2.43 -0.59
N ALA A 193 13.51 3.48 -1.36
CA ALA A 193 14.80 3.80 -1.93
C ALA A 193 15.42 2.66 -2.75
N LEU A 194 14.84 2.37 -3.93
CA LEU A 194 15.71 1.92 -5.01
C LEU A 194 16.71 3.03 -5.23
N CYS A 195 17.95 2.79 -4.81
CA CYS A 195 19.04 3.70 -5.10
C CYS A 195 18.99 4.05 -6.58
N LYS A 196 19.20 5.33 -6.92
CA LYS A 196 19.24 5.78 -8.31
C LYS A 196 20.14 4.85 -9.12
N LEU A 197 19.80 4.59 -10.38
CA LEU A 197 20.63 3.77 -11.25
C LEU A 197 22.08 4.27 -11.21
N GLY A 198 23.02 3.38 -10.87
CA GLY A 198 24.44 3.73 -10.69
C GLY A 198 24.85 4.14 -9.26
N ALA A 199 23.92 4.23 -8.30
CA ALA A 199 24.23 4.37 -6.89
C ALA A 199 24.47 3.00 -6.23
N THR A 200 25.34 2.99 -5.23
CA THR A 200 25.61 1.84 -4.35
C THR A 200 24.58 1.83 -3.22
N ALA A 201 23.94 0.66 -3.02
CA ALA A 201 23.04 0.41 -1.90
C ALA A 201 23.80 -0.27 -0.76
N ILE A 202 23.67 0.26 0.45
CA ILE A 202 24.25 -0.32 1.67
C ILE A 202 23.08 -0.78 2.54
N THR A 203 22.92 -2.09 2.63
CA THR A 203 21.80 -2.79 3.28
C THR A 203 22.16 -3.43 4.62
N PHE A 204 23.46 -3.46 4.98
CA PHE A 204 24.01 -4.06 6.20
C PHE A 204 23.81 -5.58 6.35
N ASP A 205 23.08 -6.24 5.45
CA ASP A 205 22.79 -7.67 5.48
C ASP A 205 24.00 -8.58 5.17
N ASP A 206 25.07 -8.03 4.60
CA ASP A 206 26.33 -8.75 4.37
C ASP A 206 27.17 -8.90 5.65
N LEU A 207 26.77 -8.24 6.74
CA LEU A 207 27.35 -8.37 8.09
C LEU A 207 26.86 -9.67 8.75
N SER A 208 27.27 -10.79 8.15
CA SER A 208 26.77 -12.16 8.36
C SER A 208 27.20 -12.86 9.68
N THR A 209 27.39 -12.12 10.77
CA THR A 209 27.73 -12.74 12.06
C THR A 209 26.46 -13.14 12.83
N PRO A 210 26.40 -14.33 13.45
CA PRO A 210 25.19 -14.90 14.08
C PRO A 210 24.75 -14.18 15.37
N THR A 211 25.18 -12.95 15.59
CA THR A 211 24.87 -12.16 16.77
C THR A 211 23.70 -11.24 16.50
N VAL A 212 22.88 -11.00 17.53
CA VAL A 212 21.75 -10.07 17.49
C VAL A 212 22.23 -8.64 17.21
N ASN A 213 23.42 -8.26 17.65
CA ASN A 213 24.02 -6.96 17.35
C ASN A 213 25.55 -7.06 17.26
N GLY A 214 26.17 -5.99 16.78
CA GLY A 214 27.62 -5.82 16.82
C GLY A 214 28.06 -4.49 16.21
N ILE A 215 29.37 -4.31 16.11
CA ILE A 215 29.99 -3.08 15.59
C ILE A 215 30.13 -3.21 14.07
N ILE A 216 29.71 -2.18 13.32
CA ILE A 216 30.03 -2.10 11.89
C ILE A 216 31.53 -1.88 11.76
N PRO A 217 32.26 -2.66 10.93
CA PRO A 217 33.70 -2.48 10.74
C PRO A 217 34.06 -1.04 10.42
N SER A 218 35.16 -0.54 11.00
CA SER A 218 35.60 0.85 10.82
C SER A 218 35.84 1.23 9.36
N ILE A 219 36.09 0.23 8.50
CA ILE A 219 36.08 0.33 7.06
C ILE A 219 35.03 -0.64 6.52
N TYR A 220 33.99 -0.12 5.90
CA TYR A 220 32.89 -0.91 5.35
C TYR A 220 32.31 -0.22 4.11
N GLN A 221 32.09 -0.97 3.04
CA GLN A 221 31.57 -0.46 1.75
C GLN A 221 32.38 0.75 1.20
N ASN A 222 33.72 0.67 1.27
CA ASN A 222 34.68 1.71 0.84
C ASN A 222 34.56 3.07 1.55
N LEU A 223 33.97 3.07 2.74
CA LEU A 223 33.82 4.24 3.61
C LEU A 223 34.42 3.95 4.98
N SER A 224 34.82 5.01 5.67
CA SER A 224 35.16 4.95 7.09
C SER A 224 33.93 5.25 7.94
N TRP A 225 33.67 4.39 8.92
CA TRP A 225 32.52 4.45 9.81
C TRP A 225 32.98 4.63 11.26
N THR A 226 32.28 5.50 11.99
CA THR A 226 32.52 5.75 13.42
C THR A 226 31.19 5.75 14.15
N ASN A 227 31.13 5.10 15.31
CA ASN A 227 29.92 4.97 16.15
C ASN A 227 28.73 4.32 15.43
N ALA A 228 29.01 3.36 14.56
CA ALA A 228 28.01 2.63 13.78
C ALA A 228 27.95 1.17 14.23
N TYR A 229 26.75 0.65 14.44
CA TYR A 229 26.48 -0.70 14.90
C TYR A 229 25.47 -1.35 13.97
N TYR A 230 25.47 -2.68 13.89
CA TYR A 230 24.40 -3.42 13.22
C TYR A 230 23.52 -4.12 14.24
N LEU A 231 22.26 -4.35 13.89
CA LEU A 231 21.26 -5.00 14.73
C LEU A 231 20.34 -5.87 13.87
N ASN A 232 20.16 -7.13 14.28
CA ASN A 232 19.10 -8.01 13.82
C ASN A 232 17.83 -7.70 14.62
N GLU A 233 16.86 -7.06 13.98
CA GLU A 233 15.61 -6.68 14.65
C GLU A 233 14.84 -7.89 15.19
N SER A 234 14.93 -9.04 14.51
CA SER A 234 14.14 -10.22 14.88
C SER A 234 14.61 -10.83 16.22
N GLY A 235 15.81 -10.47 16.68
CA GLY A 235 16.30 -10.80 18.01
C GLY A 235 15.79 -9.87 19.13
N ILE A 236 15.16 -8.74 18.81
CA ILE A 236 14.65 -7.77 19.79
C ILE A 236 13.22 -7.31 19.41
N PRO A 237 12.18 -8.06 19.82
CA PRO A 237 10.80 -7.74 19.46
C PRO A 237 10.31 -6.43 20.11
N ASN A 238 9.36 -5.77 19.45
CA ASN A 238 8.60 -4.60 19.93
C ASN A 238 9.35 -3.26 19.99
N ILE A 239 10.26 -3.02 19.05
CA ILE A 239 10.98 -1.75 18.92
C ILE A 239 10.83 -1.16 17.52
N GLY A 240 11.18 0.12 17.37
CA GLY A 240 10.98 0.84 16.11
C GLY A 240 11.89 0.42 14.97
N TYR A 241 12.94 -0.37 15.22
CA TYR A 241 13.85 -0.90 14.19
C TYR A 241 13.15 -1.77 13.13
N ARG A 242 11.98 -2.35 13.44
CA ARG A 242 11.19 -3.08 12.44
C ARG A 242 10.67 -2.20 11.30
N TYR A 243 10.58 -0.91 11.56
CA TYR A 243 10.23 0.11 10.57
C TYR A 243 11.47 0.75 9.94
N VAL A 244 12.67 0.49 10.48
CA VAL A 244 13.93 0.82 9.82
C VAL A 244 14.25 -0.23 8.76
N ARG A 245 14.02 -1.51 9.08
CA ARG A 245 14.38 -2.65 8.25
C ARG A 245 13.59 -2.68 6.95
N VAL A 246 14.31 -2.54 5.85
CA VAL A 246 13.83 -2.57 4.47
C VAL A 246 14.58 -3.60 3.63
N SER A 247 15.77 -4.00 4.07
CA SER A 247 16.54 -5.11 3.52
C SER A 247 16.85 -6.18 4.59
N GLY A 248 17.16 -7.39 4.13
CA GLY A 248 17.31 -8.66 4.87
C GLY A 248 16.89 -8.67 6.35
N GLU A 249 17.88 -8.86 7.22
CA GLU A 249 17.68 -9.02 8.67
C GLU A 249 18.27 -7.88 9.48
N TYR A 250 19.28 -7.20 8.94
CA TYR A 250 20.13 -6.29 9.69
C TYR A 250 19.87 -4.84 9.31
N VAL A 251 19.90 -3.97 10.31
CA VAL A 251 19.88 -2.51 10.14
C VAL A 251 21.11 -1.90 10.79
N CYS A 252 21.54 -0.74 10.32
CA CYS A 252 22.50 0.07 11.04
C CYS A 252 21.78 0.83 12.16
N TRP A 253 22.37 0.89 13.35
CA TRP A 253 21.86 1.68 14.46
C TRP A 253 22.97 2.43 15.18
N PHE A 254 22.57 3.53 15.83
CA PHE A 254 23.46 4.39 16.59
C PHE A 254 22.67 5.17 17.64
N ASN A 255 23.33 5.47 18.76
CA ASN A 255 22.82 6.28 19.87
C ASN A 255 23.88 7.31 20.31
N SER A 256 24.70 7.75 19.36
CA SER A 256 25.69 8.81 19.49
C SER A 256 25.97 9.33 18.07
N PRO A 257 26.68 10.46 17.90
CA PRO A 257 26.97 10.98 16.57
C PRO A 257 27.71 9.93 15.72
N MET A 258 27.02 9.40 14.70
CA MET A 258 27.57 8.45 13.75
C MET A 258 28.18 9.21 12.58
N THR A 259 29.39 8.84 12.18
CA THR A 259 30.10 9.50 11.07
C THR A 259 30.37 8.51 9.95
N ILE A 260 30.14 8.96 8.72
CA ILE A 260 30.53 8.27 7.49
C ILE A 260 31.42 9.21 6.69
N GLN A 261 32.60 8.76 6.27
CA GLN A 261 33.55 9.59 5.51
C GLN A 261 34.29 8.78 4.44
N THR A 262 34.81 9.47 3.42
CA THR A 262 35.62 8.82 2.39
C THR A 262 37.00 8.41 2.93
N LEU A 263 37.52 7.30 2.41
CA LEU A 263 38.87 6.82 2.77
C LEU A 263 39.99 7.63 2.10
N ILE A 264 39.68 8.30 0.99
CA ILE A 264 40.63 9.08 0.20
C ILE A 264 40.39 10.56 0.48
N VAL A 265 41.44 11.27 0.90
CA VAL A 265 41.39 12.70 1.17
C VAL A 265 40.86 13.46 -0.05
N ASN A 266 39.91 14.36 0.18
CA ASN A 266 39.21 15.17 -0.83
C ASN A 266 38.39 14.38 -1.88
N LYS A 267 38.34 13.04 -1.82
CA LYS A 267 37.36 12.30 -2.61
C LYS A 267 35.97 12.60 -2.05
N THR A 268 35.07 13.03 -2.91
CA THR A 268 33.69 13.31 -2.54
C THR A 268 32.80 12.11 -2.86
N PHE A 269 31.59 12.14 -2.30
CA PHE A 269 30.50 11.28 -2.67
C PHE A 269 29.19 12.07 -2.59
N THR A 270 28.12 11.44 -3.03
CA THR A 270 26.75 11.93 -2.92
C THR A 270 25.99 11.01 -1.99
N ILE A 271 25.35 11.56 -0.95
CA ILE A 271 24.33 10.84 -0.18
C ILE A 271 22.97 11.08 -0.84
N ASN A 272 22.39 10.02 -1.40
CA ASN A 272 21.14 10.11 -2.16
C ASN A 272 19.94 10.02 -1.22
N SER A 273 19.80 8.88 -0.54
CA SER A 273 18.65 8.57 0.30
C SER A 273 18.96 7.47 1.30
N PHE A 274 18.10 7.30 2.29
CA PHE A 274 18.10 6.17 3.22
C PHE A 274 16.74 6.09 3.92
N VAL A 275 16.50 4.98 4.61
CA VAL A 275 15.33 4.78 5.48
C VAL A 275 15.76 4.95 6.92
N THR A 276 14.93 5.56 7.75
CA THR A 276 15.22 5.77 9.17
C THR A 276 13.95 5.76 10.02
N ALA A 277 14.10 5.44 11.30
CA ALA A 277 13.09 5.56 12.33
C ALA A 277 13.78 5.61 13.70
N ALA A 278 13.03 5.96 14.74
CA ALA A 278 13.53 5.91 16.11
C ALA A 278 13.45 4.47 16.65
N GLY A 279 14.41 4.07 17.48
CA GLY A 279 14.48 2.73 18.06
C GLY A 279 13.56 2.54 19.27
N TRP A 280 13.70 3.41 20.28
CA TRP A 280 13.10 3.20 21.61
C TRP A 280 12.18 4.32 22.10
N SER A 281 12.18 5.48 21.47
CA SER A 281 11.39 6.62 21.92
C SER A 281 10.87 7.42 20.75
N ASP A 282 9.68 7.98 20.91
CA ASP A 282 9.13 8.91 19.94
C ASP A 282 9.79 10.29 20.07
N SER A 283 9.61 11.11 19.03
CA SER A 283 10.12 12.49 18.99
C SER A 283 11.65 12.59 19.08
N VAL A 284 12.38 11.57 18.63
CA VAL A 284 13.82 11.68 18.40
C VAL A 284 14.07 12.64 17.25
N ILE A 285 14.95 13.62 17.45
CA ILE A 285 15.38 14.54 16.41
C ILE A 285 16.68 14.01 15.82
N LEU A 286 16.64 13.61 14.55
CA LEU A 286 17.84 13.29 13.79
C LEU A 286 18.32 14.53 13.05
N THR A 287 19.49 15.04 13.40
CA THR A 287 20.18 16.10 12.66
C THR A 287 21.26 15.48 11.78
N ILE A 288 21.26 15.80 10.50
CA ILE A 288 22.18 15.26 9.52
C ILE A 288 22.99 16.42 8.98
N THR A 289 24.31 16.28 8.98
CA THR A 289 25.22 17.37 8.59
C THR A 289 26.24 16.87 7.58
N GLY A 290 26.28 17.51 6.41
CA GLY A 290 27.20 17.20 5.33
C GLY A 290 28.37 18.18 5.30
N TYR A 291 29.59 17.66 5.15
CA TYR A 291 30.82 18.43 5.15
C TYR A 291 31.62 18.19 3.87
N PHE A 292 32.25 19.24 3.37
CA PHE A 292 33.40 19.13 2.47
C PHE A 292 34.64 19.47 3.29
N SER A 293 35.51 18.47 3.49
CA SER A 293 36.59 18.54 4.48
C SER A 293 36.05 18.85 5.89
N SER A 294 36.48 19.96 6.51
CA SER A 294 36.01 20.43 7.82
C SER A 294 34.86 21.43 7.75
N ILE A 295 34.46 21.88 6.55
CA ILE A 295 33.44 22.91 6.37
C ILE A 295 32.08 22.27 6.21
N GLN A 296 31.13 22.65 7.07
CA GLN A 296 29.73 22.26 6.92
C GLN A 296 29.14 22.96 5.69
N ILE A 297 28.60 22.18 4.76
CA ILE A 297 27.95 22.69 3.54
C ILE A 297 26.47 22.34 3.46
N TYR A 298 26.02 21.33 4.22
CA TYR A 298 24.62 20.95 4.31
C TYR A 298 24.21 20.65 5.75
N THR A 299 22.96 20.93 6.09
CA THR A 299 22.34 20.49 7.34
C THR A 299 20.84 20.33 7.17
N THR A 300 20.26 19.34 7.83
CA THR A 300 18.80 19.18 7.96
C THR A 300 18.49 18.46 9.26
N SER A 301 17.30 18.68 9.80
CA SER A 301 16.82 18.01 11.01
C SER A 301 15.41 17.49 10.80
N MET A 302 15.10 16.37 11.45
CA MET A 302 13.78 15.76 11.36
C MET A 302 13.39 15.00 12.62
N SER A 303 12.09 15.02 12.93
CA SER A 303 11.52 14.18 13.97
C SER A 303 11.25 12.76 13.46
N LEU A 304 11.57 11.79 14.32
CA LEU A 304 11.38 10.36 14.12
C LEU A 304 10.50 9.81 15.24
N ASN A 305 9.86 8.67 14.98
CA ASN A 305 9.08 7.93 15.96
C ASN A 305 9.30 6.42 15.80
N THR A 306 8.75 5.64 16.73
CA THR A 306 8.93 4.18 16.81
C THR A 306 7.89 3.38 16.01
N TYR A 307 6.94 4.04 15.35
CA TYR A 307 5.79 3.38 14.69
C TYR A 307 5.76 3.54 13.17
N THR A 308 6.52 4.48 12.63
CA THR A 308 6.51 4.79 11.20
C THR A 308 7.93 4.91 10.67
N GLN A 309 8.17 4.23 9.55
CA GLN A 309 9.35 4.45 8.76
C GLN A 309 9.36 5.87 8.17
N ARG A 310 10.54 6.45 8.01
CA ARG A 310 10.76 7.70 7.29
C ARG A 310 11.78 7.49 6.20
N ILE A 311 11.40 7.79 4.96
CA ILE A 311 12.34 7.85 3.84
C ILE A 311 12.93 9.26 3.82
N VAL A 312 14.25 9.34 3.75
CA VAL A 312 14.98 10.60 3.65
C VAL A 312 15.64 10.66 2.29
N GLU A 313 15.31 11.70 1.52
CA GLU A 313 15.97 12.03 0.27
C GLU A 313 16.77 13.31 0.47
N LEU A 314 18.09 13.22 0.31
CA LEU A 314 19.01 14.36 0.49
C LEU A 314 19.57 14.81 -0.85
N ASN A 315 20.10 13.88 -1.64
CA ASN A 315 20.85 14.16 -2.87
C ASN A 315 21.99 15.19 -2.68
N TRP A 316 22.66 15.14 -1.52
CA TRP A 316 23.76 16.05 -1.21
C TRP A 316 25.03 15.52 -1.83
N SER A 317 25.52 16.21 -2.87
CA SER A 317 26.75 15.89 -3.59
C SER A 317 27.93 16.70 -3.07
N GLY A 318 29.15 16.27 -3.39
CA GLY A 318 30.35 17.05 -3.09
C GLY A 318 30.72 17.05 -1.61
N ILE A 319 30.19 16.10 -0.82
CA ILE A 319 30.58 15.91 0.57
C ILE A 319 31.72 14.90 0.66
N THR A 320 32.62 15.09 1.62
CA THR A 320 33.65 14.10 2.00
C THR A 320 33.27 13.37 3.28
N LYS A 321 32.32 13.92 4.05
CA LYS A 321 31.87 13.39 5.35
C LYS A 321 30.41 13.75 5.60
N VAL A 322 29.65 12.84 6.19
CA VAL A 322 28.32 13.07 6.75
C VAL A 322 28.28 12.62 8.21
N VAL A 323 27.62 13.40 9.05
CA VAL A 323 27.39 13.11 10.46
C VAL A 323 25.90 13.01 10.72
N PHE A 324 25.49 11.92 11.37
CA PHE A 324 24.14 11.68 11.86
C PHE A 324 24.14 11.86 13.36
N ASN A 325 23.50 12.92 13.84
CA ASN A 325 23.46 13.30 15.24
C ASN A 325 22.03 13.19 15.78
N PRO A 326 21.70 12.07 16.44
CA PRO A 326 20.40 11.91 17.07
C PRO A 326 20.36 12.63 18.43
N SER A 327 19.23 13.25 18.76
CA SER A 327 18.99 13.86 20.06
C SER A 327 17.54 13.68 20.50
N SER A 328 17.31 13.50 21.79
CA SER A 328 15.97 13.51 22.39
C SER A 328 16.08 13.78 23.91
N PRO A 329 14.97 14.11 24.58
CA PRO A 329 14.92 14.13 26.04
C PRO A 329 15.01 12.74 26.70
N GLY A 330 14.83 11.65 25.94
CA GLY A 330 14.80 10.26 26.43
C GLY A 330 15.87 9.40 25.74
N TYR A 331 15.49 8.19 25.30
CA TYR A 331 16.35 7.41 24.41
C TYR A 331 16.39 8.06 23.03
N TYR A 332 17.55 8.06 22.40
CA TYR A 332 17.77 8.70 21.10
C TYR A 332 18.35 7.74 20.08
N ASP A 333 18.27 6.44 20.35
CA ASP A 333 18.70 5.42 19.42
C ASP A 333 17.90 5.54 18.12
N THR A 334 18.64 5.57 17.02
CA THR A 334 18.13 5.77 15.68
C THR A 334 18.68 4.65 14.82
N GLY A 335 17.85 4.17 13.89
CA GLY A 335 18.29 3.21 12.87
C GLY A 335 18.30 3.83 11.49
N ILE A 336 19.20 3.34 10.63
CA ILE A 336 19.14 3.55 9.19
C ILE A 336 19.26 2.22 8.45
N ASP A 337 18.63 2.15 7.28
CA ASP A 337 18.76 1.03 6.34
C ASP A 337 18.65 1.55 4.89
N ASN A 338 19.04 0.72 3.91
CA ASN A 338 19.07 1.05 2.49
C ASN A 338 19.76 2.41 2.22
N LEU A 339 20.96 2.60 2.77
CA LEU A 339 21.72 3.83 2.52
C LEU A 339 22.24 3.83 1.08
N CYS A 340 21.73 4.78 0.29
CA CYS A 340 22.07 4.94 -1.12
C CYS A 340 23.11 6.05 -1.32
N ILE A 341 24.25 5.71 -1.91
CA ILE A 341 25.35 6.66 -2.19
C ILE A 341 25.86 6.55 -3.62
N THR A 342 26.43 7.64 -4.15
CA THR A 342 27.14 7.64 -5.45
C THR A 342 28.54 8.20 -5.23
N PHE A 343 29.57 7.53 -5.77
CA PHE A 343 30.96 7.96 -5.66
C PHE A 343 31.44 8.81 -6.83
#